data_AF-A0A3M0KSJ4-F1
#
_entry.id   AF-A0A3M0KSJ4-F1
#
_cell.length_a   1.000
_cell.length_b   1.000
_cell.length_c   1.000
_cell.angle_alpha   90.00
_cell.angle_beta   90.00
_cell.angle_gamma   90.00
#
_symmetry.space_group_name_H-M   'P 1'
#
loop_
_entity.id
_entity.type
_entity.pdbx_description
1 polymer ?
#
loop_
_entity_poly.entity_id
_entity_poly.type
_entity_poly.pdbx_seq_one_letter_code
_entity_poly.pdbx_strand_id
1 'polypeptide(L)'
;MTEVHRSACGALRNLVYGKANDDNKIALKNCGGIPALVRLLRKTTDLEIRELVTGVLWNLSSCDALKMPIIQDALAVLTNAVIIPHSGWENSPLQDDHKIQLHSSQVLRNATGCLRVLLSVEVLKRTDDMDDSGVVWPNIVMLKATF
;
A
#
# COMPACT_ATOMS: atom_id res chain seq x y z
N MET A 1 -15.37 16.02 -6.43
CA MET A 1 -14.50 15.53 -5.33
C MET A 1 -13.25 14.82 -5.84
N THR A 2 -13.30 14.11 -6.97
CA THR A 2 -12.15 13.39 -7.56
C THR A 2 -10.91 14.27 -7.81
N GLU A 3 -11.09 15.46 -8.39
CA GLU A 3 -9.95 16.38 -8.59
C GLU A 3 -9.30 16.83 -7.29
N VAL A 4 -10.10 17.12 -6.26
CA VAL A 4 -9.57 17.51 -4.93
C VAL A 4 -8.73 16.38 -4.34
N HIS A 5 -9.20 15.12 -4.43
CA HIS A 5 -8.42 13.97 -3.97
C HIS A 5 -7.13 13.77 -4.80
N ARG A 6 -7.20 13.94 -6.12
CA ARG A 6 -6.03 13.84 -7.00
C ARG A 6 -4.98 14.89 -6.67
N SER A 7 -5.38 16.16 -6.59
CA SER A 7 -4.48 17.27 -6.22
C SER A 7 -3.90 17.08 -4.82
N ALA A 8 -4.72 16.70 -3.84
CA ALA A 8 -4.26 16.45 -2.48
C ALA A 8 -3.27 15.28 -2.40
N CYS A 9 -3.57 14.13 -3.00
CA CYS A 9 -2.68 12.97 -3.00
C CYS A 9 -1.40 13.23 -3.80
N GLY A 10 -1.47 14.00 -4.90
CA GLY A 10 -0.29 14.45 -5.65
C GLY A 10 0.64 15.32 -4.81
N ALA A 11 0.08 16.32 -4.11
CA ALA A 11 0.84 17.16 -3.20
C ALA A 11 1.46 16.34 -2.05
N LEU A 12 0.68 15.47 -1.42
CA LEU A 12 1.16 14.59 -0.35
C LEU A 12 2.31 13.71 -0.83
N ARG A 13 2.22 13.10 -2.01
CA ARG A 13 3.26 12.22 -2.56
C ARG A 13 4.60 12.94 -2.67
N ASN A 14 4.57 14.21 -3.09
CA ASN A 14 5.76 15.04 -3.21
C ASN A 14 6.31 15.45 -1.84
N LEU A 15 5.44 15.88 -0.91
CA LEU A 15 5.84 16.32 0.43
C LEU A 15 6.55 15.23 1.24
N VAL A 16 6.17 13.97 1.03
CA VAL A 16 6.71 12.82 1.76
C VAL A 16 7.81 12.07 0.99
N TYR A 17 8.22 12.59 -0.17
CA TYR A 17 9.24 11.94 -1.00
C TYR A 17 10.65 12.16 -0.46
N GLY A 18 11.47 11.11 -0.42
CA GLY A 18 12.87 11.18 0.00
C GLY A 18 13.08 11.04 1.51
N LYS A 19 14.33 10.73 1.90
CA LYS A 19 14.72 10.47 3.29
C LYS A 19 14.83 11.75 4.14
N ALA A 20 15.15 12.88 3.53
CA ALA A 20 15.25 14.16 4.21
C ALA A 20 13.90 14.70 4.73
N ASN A 21 12.78 14.08 4.33
CA ASN A 21 11.42 14.53 4.65
C ASN A 21 10.73 13.64 5.70
N ASP A 22 11.49 12.93 6.54
CA ASP A 22 10.91 12.05 7.57
C ASP A 22 10.00 12.82 8.56
N ASP A 23 10.30 14.08 8.86
CA ASP A 23 9.42 14.94 9.67
C ASP A 23 8.05 15.15 9.02
N ASN A 24 8.01 15.34 7.69
CA ASN A 24 6.75 15.44 6.94
C ASN A 24 5.98 14.13 6.98
N LYS A 25 6.67 12.99 6.90
CA LYS A 25 6.05 11.66 6.99
C LYS A 25 5.41 11.45 8.37
N ILE A 26 6.14 11.79 9.43
CA ILE A 26 5.68 11.70 10.82
C ILE A 26 4.48 12.64 11.04
N ALA A 27 4.56 13.89 10.56
CA ALA A 27 3.46 14.85 10.63
C ALA A 27 2.20 14.32 9.93
N LEU A 28 2.34 13.76 8.72
CA LEU A 28 1.22 13.16 8.00
C LEU A 28 0.58 12.01 8.79
N LYS A 29 1.40 11.13 9.39
CA LYS A 29 0.89 10.05 10.27
C LYS A 29 0.14 10.63 11.46
N ASN A 30 0.69 11.64 12.15
CA ASN A 30 0.12 12.20 13.36
C ASN A 30 -1.22 12.91 13.12
N CYS A 31 -1.44 13.43 11.91
CA CYS A 31 -2.72 13.98 11.49
C CYS A 31 -3.74 12.91 11.00
N GLY A 32 -3.47 11.61 11.21
CA GLY A 32 -4.35 10.52 10.77
C GLY A 32 -4.32 10.26 9.26
N GLY A 33 -3.24 10.67 8.57
CA GLY A 33 -3.11 10.56 7.13
C GLY A 33 -3.11 9.12 6.62
N ILE A 34 -2.47 8.18 7.33
CA ILE A 34 -2.41 6.76 6.92
C ILE A 34 -3.83 6.14 6.89
N PRO A 35 -4.64 6.17 7.97
CA PRO A 35 -6.03 5.71 7.91
C PRO A 35 -6.88 6.40 6.85
N ALA A 36 -6.68 7.71 6.62
CA ALA A 36 -7.41 8.47 5.61
C ALA A 36 -7.09 7.99 4.18
N LEU A 37 -5.80 7.79 3.87
CA LEU A 37 -5.33 7.24 2.60
C LEU A 37 -5.86 5.84 2.36
N VAL A 38 -5.80 4.97 3.37
CA VAL A 38 -6.33 3.60 3.31
C VAL A 38 -7.83 3.59 3.03
N ARG A 39 -8.60 4.45 3.71
CA ARG A 39 -10.03 4.58 3.48
C ARG A 39 -10.34 5.09 2.07
N LEU A 40 -9.54 6.02 1.55
CA LEU A 40 -9.67 6.50 0.18
C LEU A 40 -9.40 5.38 -0.83
N LEU A 41 -8.35 4.58 -0.63
CA LEU A 41 -8.00 3.44 -1.48
C LEU A 41 -9.14 2.41 -1.58
N ARG A 42 -9.84 2.14 -0.48
CA ARG A 42 -11.00 1.24 -0.47
C ARG A 42 -12.20 1.78 -1.23
N LYS A 43 -12.41 3.11 -1.21
CA LYS A 43 -13.61 3.75 -1.76
C LYS A 43 -13.48 4.14 -3.23
N THR A 44 -12.27 4.46 -3.69
CA THR A 44 -12.06 5.02 -5.02
C THR A 44 -11.89 3.93 -6.09
N THR A 45 -12.60 4.09 -7.20
CA THR A 45 -12.41 3.32 -8.44
C THR A 45 -11.52 4.06 -9.45
N ASP A 46 -11.22 5.35 -9.22
CA ASP A 46 -10.33 6.15 -10.05
C ASP A 46 -8.88 5.64 -9.94
N LEU A 47 -8.32 5.20 -11.07
CA LEU A 47 -7.00 4.58 -11.13
C LEU A 47 -5.89 5.54 -10.73
N GLU A 48 -5.94 6.79 -11.16
CA GLU A 48 -4.91 7.78 -10.87
C GLU A 48 -4.86 8.10 -9.37
N ILE A 49 -6.01 8.21 -8.71
CA ILE A 49 -6.06 8.35 -7.24
C ILE A 49 -5.46 7.13 -6.56
N ARG A 50 -5.77 5.91 -7.03
CA ARG A 50 -5.20 4.67 -6.47
C ARG A 50 -3.68 4.64 -6.63
N GLU A 51 -3.16 5.08 -7.77
CA GLU A 51 -1.71 5.20 -8.03
C GLU A 51 -1.05 6.20 -7.10
N LEU A 52 -1.66 7.37 -6.92
CA LEU A 52 -1.15 8.40 -6.02
C LEU A 52 -1.17 7.92 -4.56
N VAL A 53 -2.28 7.34 -4.09
CA VAL A 53 -2.40 6.84 -2.72
C VAL A 53 -1.39 5.74 -2.42
N THR A 54 -1.27 4.74 -3.30
CA THR A 54 -0.26 3.68 -3.13
C THR A 54 1.16 4.23 -3.20
N GLY A 55 1.40 5.26 -4.03
CA GLY A 55 2.69 5.95 -4.09
C GLY A 55 3.03 6.71 -2.81
N VAL A 56 2.05 7.36 -2.18
CA VAL A 56 2.22 8.01 -0.87
C VAL A 56 2.59 6.96 0.18
N LEU A 57 1.84 5.85 0.27
CA LEU A 57 2.10 4.78 1.23
C LEU A 57 3.50 4.16 1.05
N TRP A 58 3.94 3.98 -0.19
CA TRP A 58 5.29 3.51 -0.47
C TRP A 58 6.37 4.52 -0.04
N ASN A 59 6.19 5.81 -0.31
CA ASN A 59 7.13 6.82 0.18
C ASN A 59 7.20 6.83 1.72
N LEU A 60 6.06 6.68 2.39
CA LEU A 60 5.99 6.59 3.85
C LEU A 60 6.70 5.35 4.41
N SER A 61 6.62 4.20 3.72
CA SER A 61 7.22 2.95 4.20
C SER A 61 8.75 3.01 4.29
N SER A 62 9.39 3.96 3.61
CA SER A 62 10.84 4.20 3.72
C SER A 62 11.29 4.78 5.07
N CYS A 63 10.37 5.28 5.90
CA CYS A 63 10.66 5.77 7.24
C CYS A 63 10.44 4.64 8.27
N ASP A 64 11.49 4.29 9.01
CA ASP A 64 11.45 3.17 9.96
C ASP A 64 10.39 3.35 11.04
N ALA A 65 10.18 4.58 11.53
CA ALA A 65 9.18 4.89 12.54
C ALA A 65 7.73 4.64 12.07
N LEU A 66 7.50 4.57 10.76
CA LEU A 66 6.16 4.41 10.18
C LEU A 66 5.85 2.99 9.72
N LYS A 67 6.83 2.08 9.71
CA LYS A 67 6.64 0.71 9.23
C LYS A 67 5.52 -0.01 9.98
N MET A 68 5.55 0.01 11.32
CA MET A 68 4.52 -0.62 12.15
C MET A 68 3.13 0.00 11.97
N PRO A 69 2.95 1.34 12.02
CA PRO A 69 1.69 1.98 11.70
C PRO A 69 1.12 1.58 10.33
N ILE A 70 1.97 1.51 9.29
CA ILE A 70 1.51 1.13 7.94
C ILE A 70 1.12 -0.35 7.89
N ILE A 71 1.85 -1.23 8.58
CA ILE A 71 1.49 -2.66 8.67
C ILE A 71 0.11 -2.81 9.32
N GLN A 72 -0.14 -2.12 10.42
CA GLN A 72 -1.40 -2.21 11.16
C GLN A 72 -2.59 -1.68 10.33
N ASP A 73 -2.42 -0.53 9.67
CA ASP A 73 -3.55 0.15 9.02
C ASP A 73 -3.75 -0.27 7.55
N ALA A 74 -2.67 -0.56 6.82
CA ALA A 74 -2.69 -0.64 5.35
C ALA A 74 -2.43 -2.04 4.79
N LEU A 75 -1.74 -2.94 5.51
CA LEU A 75 -1.33 -4.26 4.98
C LEU A 75 -2.50 -5.03 4.38
N ALA A 76 -3.54 -5.29 5.17
CA ALA A 76 -4.70 -6.06 4.72
C ALA A 76 -5.40 -5.42 3.52
N VAL A 77 -5.37 -4.09 3.40
CA VAL A 77 -6.03 -3.36 2.32
C VAL A 77 -5.21 -3.39 1.05
N LEU A 78 -3.91 -3.14 1.13
CA LEU A 78 -3.00 -3.27 -0.01
C LEU A 78 -3.09 -4.70 -0.56
N THR A 79 -3.11 -5.69 0.32
CA THR A 79 -3.22 -7.09 -0.09
C THR A 79 -4.56 -7.40 -0.76
N ASN A 80 -5.68 -7.13 -0.10
CA ASN A 80 -7.01 -7.53 -0.61
C ASN A 80 -7.53 -6.65 -1.75
N ALA A 81 -7.20 -5.36 -1.77
CA ALA A 81 -7.75 -4.41 -2.75
C ALA A 81 -6.81 -4.13 -3.92
N VAL A 82 -5.53 -4.55 -3.84
CA VAL A 82 -4.54 -4.37 -4.91
C VAL A 82 -3.88 -5.70 -5.25
N ILE A 83 -3.20 -6.36 -4.33
CA ILE A 83 -2.40 -7.55 -4.67
C ILE A 83 -3.25 -8.70 -5.20
N ILE A 84 -4.32 -9.12 -4.50
CA ILE A 84 -5.16 -10.25 -4.93
C ILE A 84 -5.86 -10.00 -6.27
N PRO A 85 -6.55 -8.86 -6.49
CA PRO A 85 -7.22 -8.61 -7.76
C PRO A 85 -6.25 -8.52 -8.94
N HIS A 86 -5.00 -8.11 -8.70
CA HIS A 86 -4.00 -7.95 -9.75
C HIS A 86 -3.07 -9.17 -9.91
N SER A 87 -3.09 -10.15 -9.00
CA SER A 87 -2.25 -11.37 -9.09
C SER A 87 -2.85 -12.47 -9.96
N GLY A 88 -4.07 -12.27 -10.50
CA GLY A 88 -4.74 -13.27 -11.34
C GLY A 88 -5.25 -14.49 -10.57
N TRP A 89 -5.38 -14.39 -9.24
CA TRP A 89 -5.81 -15.49 -8.38
C TRP A 89 -7.27 -15.92 -8.64
N GLU A 90 -8.16 -14.99 -9.01
CA GLU A 90 -9.52 -15.31 -9.48
C GLU A 90 -9.52 -15.61 -10.99
N ASN A 91 -9.39 -16.89 -11.34
CA ASN A 91 -9.53 -17.35 -12.72
C ASN A 91 -11.01 -17.29 -13.17
N SER A 92 -11.45 -16.14 -13.70
CA SER A 92 -12.68 -16.05 -14.50
C SER A 92 -12.34 -16.01 -16.00
N PRO A 93 -12.96 -16.86 -16.86
CA PRO A 93 -12.60 -16.96 -18.29
C PRO A 93 -12.98 -15.75 -19.16
N LEU A 94 -13.54 -14.67 -18.58
CA LEU A 94 -14.14 -13.55 -19.32
C LEU A 94 -13.28 -12.26 -19.34
N GLN A 95 -12.04 -12.28 -18.83
CA GLN A 95 -11.23 -11.06 -18.59
C GLN A 95 -9.94 -10.93 -19.44
N ASP A 96 -9.90 -11.50 -20.65
CA ASP A 96 -8.66 -11.52 -21.45
C ASP A 96 -8.18 -10.13 -21.91
N ASP A 97 -9.07 -9.16 -22.17
CA ASP A 97 -8.66 -7.80 -22.58
C ASP A 97 -8.19 -6.91 -21.41
N HIS A 98 -8.63 -7.19 -20.18
CA HIS A 98 -8.20 -6.42 -19.00
C HIS A 98 -6.83 -6.89 -18.48
N LYS A 99 -6.43 -8.14 -18.75
CA LYS A 99 -5.16 -8.73 -18.29
C LYS A 99 -3.91 -7.99 -18.79
N ILE A 100 -3.95 -7.41 -20.00
CA ILE A 100 -2.78 -6.74 -20.61
C ILE A 100 -2.52 -5.35 -20.00
N GLN A 101 -3.54 -4.62 -19.54
CA GLN A 101 -3.35 -3.36 -18.79
C GLN A 101 -2.91 -3.57 -17.33
N LEU A 102 -3.26 -4.71 -16.73
CA LEU A 102 -3.05 -5.00 -15.31
C LEU A 102 -1.59 -5.38 -14.97
N HIS A 103 -0.87 -6.04 -15.89
CA HIS A 103 0.54 -6.45 -15.70
C HIS A 103 1.54 -5.27 -15.57
N SER A 104 1.12 -4.02 -15.82
CA SER A 104 1.96 -2.82 -15.68
C SER A 104 1.29 -1.71 -14.86
N SER A 105 0.34 -2.04 -13.99
CA SER A 105 -0.31 -1.04 -13.14
C SER A 105 0.68 -0.43 -12.14
N GLN A 106 0.86 0.89 -12.19
CA GLN A 106 1.71 1.60 -11.23
C GLN A 106 1.20 1.39 -9.79
N VAL A 107 -0.10 1.14 -9.60
CA VAL A 107 -0.71 0.78 -8.32
C VAL A 107 -0.09 -0.49 -7.75
N LEU A 108 0.02 -1.55 -8.55
CA LEU A 108 0.61 -2.82 -8.15
C LEU A 108 2.10 -2.64 -7.83
N ARG A 109 2.85 -1.94 -8.69
CA ARG A 109 4.28 -1.65 -8.44
C ARG A 109 4.48 -0.91 -7.12
N ASN A 110 3.68 0.11 -6.85
CA ASN A 110 3.76 0.87 -5.61
C ASN A 110 3.39 0.02 -4.39
N ALA A 111 2.31 -0.76 -4.47
CA ALA A 111 1.87 -1.64 -3.38
C ALA A 111 2.92 -2.69 -3.06
N THR A 112 3.45 -3.40 -4.06
CA THR A 112 4.54 -4.37 -3.88
C THR A 112 5.80 -3.71 -3.33
N GLY A 113 6.18 -2.55 -3.85
CA GLY A 113 7.33 -1.78 -3.36
C GLY A 113 7.18 -1.40 -1.88
N CYS A 114 5.99 -0.96 -1.49
CA CYS A 114 5.63 -0.67 -0.10
C CYS A 114 5.79 -1.93 0.77
N LEU A 115 5.15 -3.03 0.38
CA LEU A 115 5.15 -4.29 1.13
C LEU A 115 6.55 -4.88 1.28
N ARG A 116 7.38 -4.84 0.24
CA ARG A 116 8.78 -5.30 0.31
C ARG A 116 9.60 -4.53 1.35
N VAL A 117 9.36 -3.23 1.49
CA VAL A 117 10.06 -2.41 2.49
C VAL A 117 9.53 -2.68 3.89
N LEU A 118 8.22 -2.90 4.03
CA LEU A 118 7.60 -3.23 5.32
C LEU A 118 7.96 -4.63 5.80
N LEU A 119 8.06 -5.61 4.89
CA LEU A 119 8.29 -7.03 5.18
C LEU A 119 9.76 -7.43 5.00
N SER A 120 10.69 -6.48 5.01
CA SER A 120 12.10 -6.83 5.10
C SER A 120 12.34 -7.63 6.39
N VAL A 121 13.31 -8.55 6.34
CA VAL A 121 13.57 -9.58 7.38
C VAL A 121 13.61 -9.03 8.81
N GLU A 122 14.01 -7.76 8.98
CA GLU A 122 14.04 -7.02 10.25
C GLU A 122 12.66 -6.88 10.93
N VAL A 123 11.61 -6.63 10.14
CA VAL A 123 10.26 -6.37 10.66
C VAL A 123 9.49 -7.67 10.85
N LEU A 124 9.70 -8.66 9.97
CA LEU A 124 9.10 -9.99 10.12
C LEU A 124 9.46 -10.65 11.44
N LYS A 125 10.72 -10.48 11.89
CA LYS A 125 11.17 -10.97 13.21
C LYS A 125 10.46 -10.29 14.39
N ARG A 126 9.96 -9.06 14.22
CA ARG A 126 9.22 -8.33 15.27
C ARG A 126 7.72 -8.60 15.23
N THR A 127 7.19 -9.03 14.08
CA THR A 127 5.77 -9.40 13.95
C THR A 127 5.47 -10.82 14.39
N ASP A 128 6.46 -11.72 14.39
CA ASP A 128 6.34 -13.05 15.03
C ASP A 128 5.96 -12.94 16.51
N ASP A 129 6.45 -11.91 17.20
CA ASP A 129 6.10 -11.64 18.60
C ASP A 129 4.70 -10.97 18.78
N MET A 130 4.02 -10.59 17.68
CA MET A 130 2.73 -9.86 17.70
C MET A 130 1.53 -10.70 17.19
N ASP A 131 1.67 -12.03 17.10
CA ASP A 131 0.73 -12.96 16.45
C ASP A 131 -0.56 -13.30 17.22
N ASP A 132 -1.17 -12.33 17.92
CA ASP A 132 -2.51 -12.53 18.52
C ASP A 132 -3.66 -12.13 17.58
N SER A 133 -3.36 -11.59 16.40
CA SER A 133 -4.37 -11.00 15.48
C SER A 133 -4.75 -11.85 14.27
N GLY A 134 -4.00 -12.92 13.94
CA GLY A 134 -4.33 -13.88 12.88
C GLY A 134 -4.39 -13.35 11.43
N VAL A 135 -4.21 -12.04 11.21
CA VAL A 135 -4.36 -11.39 9.88
C VAL A 135 -3.02 -11.16 9.20
N VAL A 136 -1.93 -11.04 9.96
CA VAL A 136 -0.62 -10.61 9.43
C VAL A 136 0.08 -11.74 8.67
N TRP A 137 0.14 -12.94 9.26
CA TRP A 137 0.82 -14.09 8.68
C TRP A 137 0.23 -14.60 7.35
N PRO A 138 -1.09 -14.75 7.18
CA PRO A 138 -1.67 -15.16 5.90
C PRO A 138 -1.33 -14.19 4.76
N ASN A 139 -1.33 -12.89 5.04
CA ASN A 139 -0.98 -11.87 4.06
C ASN A 139 0.52 -11.92 3.69
N ILE A 140 1.41 -12.19 4.66
CA ILE A 140 2.85 -12.36 4.42
C ILE A 140 3.14 -13.61 3.60
N VAL A 141 2.51 -14.75 3.93
CA VAL A 141 2.66 -16.01 3.20
C VAL A 141 2.21 -15.85 1.75
N MET A 142 1.07 -15.19 1.53
CA MET A 142 0.57 -14.95 0.18
C MET A 142 1.51 -14.04 -0.64
N LEU A 143 2.13 -13.05 0.00
CA LEU A 143 3.12 -12.20 -0.67
C LEU A 143 4.38 -12.97 -1.08
N LYS A 144 4.87 -13.89 -0.24
CA LYS A 144 5.99 -14.79 -0.59
C LYS A 144 5.64 -15.76 -1.73
N ALA A 145 4.37 -16.06 -1.96
CA ALA A 145 3.94 -16.91 -3.07
C ALA A 145 3.74 -16.12 -4.38
N THR A 146 3.66 -14.78 -4.30
CA THR A 146 3.39 -13.90 -5.46
C THR A 146 4.68 -13.33 -6.08
N PHE A 147 5.82 -13.41 -5.39
CA PHE A 147 7.14 -12.91 -5.82
C PHE A 147 8.25 -13.90 -5.45
#